data_AF-U1N9H3-F1
#
_entry.id   AF-U1N9H3-F1
#
_cell.length_a   1.000
_cell.length_b   1.000
_cell.length_c   1.000
_cell.angle_alpha   90.00
_cell.angle_beta   90.00
_cell.angle_gamma   90.00
#
_symmetry.space_group_name_H-M   'P 1'
#
loop_
_entity.id
_entity.type
_entity.pdbx_description
1 polymer ?
#
loop_
_entity_poly.entity_id
_entity_poly.type
_entity_poly.pdbx_seq_one_letter_code
_entity_poly.pdbx_strand_id
1 'polypeptide(L)'
;AFADAVELVPRVLAENAGLDSIDTLVDLRKAHENDETHAGLNVFTSEVEDTFETGVVEPAHSKEQALSSATEAANLVLKIDDIIAADELSTSGDDEEGGAPGGGMGGMGGMGGMGGAM
;
A
#
# COMPACT_ATOMS: atom_id res chain seq x y z
N ALA A 1 17.84 -11.64 -8.85
CA ALA A 1 16.49 -11.25 -8.37
C ALA A 1 16.52 -9.89 -7.69
N PHE A 2 17.15 -9.72 -6.51
CA PHE A 2 17.16 -8.42 -5.81
C PHE A 2 17.93 -7.34 -6.59
N ALA A 3 19.16 -7.62 -7.05
CA ALA A 3 19.94 -6.69 -7.86
C ALA A 3 19.20 -6.29 -9.15
N ASP A 4 18.64 -7.27 -9.87
CA ASP A 4 17.82 -7.00 -11.07
C ASP A 4 16.61 -6.12 -10.76
N ALA A 5 16.01 -6.24 -9.57
CA ALA A 5 14.90 -5.39 -9.15
C ALA A 5 15.34 -3.94 -8.87
N VAL A 6 16.58 -3.72 -8.40
CA VAL A 6 17.14 -2.37 -8.19
C VAL A 6 17.35 -1.66 -9.53
N GLU A 7 17.70 -2.39 -10.59
CA GLU A 7 17.82 -1.83 -11.96
C GLU A 7 16.50 -1.29 -12.53
N LEU A 8 15.36 -1.61 -11.91
CA LEU A 8 14.08 -1.03 -12.29
C LEU A 8 14.07 0.50 -12.15
N VAL A 9 14.80 1.06 -11.18
CA VAL A 9 14.86 2.51 -10.95
C VAL A 9 15.46 3.25 -12.16
N PRO A 10 16.69 2.95 -12.62
CA PRO A 10 17.23 3.58 -13.83
C PRO A 10 16.47 3.20 -15.10
N ARG A 11 15.90 1.99 -15.19
CA ARG A 11 15.06 1.58 -16.31
C ARG A 11 13.84 2.49 -16.47
N VAL A 12 13.07 2.66 -15.40
CA VAL A 12 11.87 3.50 -15.39
C VAL A 12 12.23 4.97 -15.62
N LEU A 13 13.38 5.43 -15.11
CA LEU A 13 13.88 6.76 -15.39
C LEU A 13 14.13 6.97 -16.90
N ALA A 14 14.80 6.01 -17.56
CA ALA A 14 15.05 6.04 -19.00
C ALA A 14 13.74 6.00 -19.81
N GLU A 15 12.80 5.13 -19.45
CA GLU A 15 11.50 5.02 -20.11
C GLU A 15 10.70 6.32 -20.01
N ASN A 16 10.66 6.94 -18.82
CA ASN A 16 9.99 8.23 -18.60
C ASN A 16 10.64 9.37 -19.39
N ALA A 17 11.94 9.28 -19.66
CA ALA A 17 12.68 10.22 -20.50
C ALA A 17 12.53 9.92 -22.01
N GLY A 18 11.88 8.82 -22.38
CA GLY A 18 11.74 8.40 -23.78
C GLY A 18 13.00 7.77 -24.39
N LEU A 19 13.93 7.32 -23.56
CA LEU A 19 15.18 6.68 -23.97
C LEU A 19 15.03 5.16 -24.10
N ASP A 20 15.92 4.51 -24.84
CA ASP A 20 15.99 3.04 -24.87
C ASP A 20 16.52 2.52 -23.54
N SER A 21 15.63 1.87 -22.78
CA SER A 21 15.93 1.43 -21.42
C SER A 21 16.84 0.21 -21.38
N ILE A 22 16.96 -0.56 -22.47
CA ILE A 22 17.87 -1.69 -22.56
C ILE A 22 19.29 -1.18 -22.79
N ASP A 23 19.48 -0.33 -23.79
CA ASP A 23 20.79 0.24 -24.11
C ASP A 23 21.33 1.04 -22.92
N THR A 24 20.47 1.86 -22.28
CA THR A 24 20.83 2.62 -21.07
C THR A 24 21.35 1.72 -19.95
N LEU A 25 20.69 0.58 -19.69
CA LEU A 25 21.13 -0.35 -18.65
C LEU A 25 22.44 -1.05 -19.02
N VAL A 26 22.65 -1.37 -20.29
CA VAL A 26 23.90 -1.97 -20.78
C VAL A 26 25.07 -1.01 -20.57
N ASP A 27 24.89 0.27 -20.92
CA ASP A 27 25.92 1.29 -20.75
C ASP A 27 26.21 1.56 -19.28
N LEU A 28 25.18 1.66 -18.43
CA LEU A 28 25.35 1.78 -16.98
C LEU A 28 26.13 0.60 -16.40
N ARG A 29 25.77 -0.65 -16.73
CA ARG A 29 26.52 -1.82 -16.25
C ARG A 29 27.97 -1.79 -16.68
N LYS A 30 28.23 -1.47 -17.95
CA LYS A 30 29.58 -1.38 -18.50
C LYS A 30 30.42 -0.33 -17.76
N ALA A 31 29.86 0.84 -17.46
CA ALA A 31 30.54 1.87 -16.69
C ALA A 31 30.87 1.39 -15.26
N HIS A 32 29.88 0.82 -14.56
CA HIS A 32 30.06 0.30 -13.20
C HIS A 32 31.02 -0.91 -13.13
N GLU A 33 31.11 -1.73 -14.19
CA GLU A 33 32.10 -2.81 -14.31
C GLU A 33 33.53 -2.27 -14.45
N ASN A 34 33.71 -1.03 -14.91
CA ASN A 34 35.01 -0.34 -15.02
C ASN A 34 35.34 0.52 -13.79
N ASP A 35 34.73 0.20 -12.63
CA ASP A 35 34.91 0.92 -11.35
C ASP A 35 34.42 2.39 -11.37
N GLU A 36 33.58 2.79 -12.34
CA GLU A 36 32.97 4.13 -12.38
C GLU A 36 31.76 4.20 -11.41
N THR A 37 32.02 4.28 -10.11
CA THR A 37 30.98 4.17 -9.06
C THR A 37 29.93 5.28 -9.08
N HIS A 38 30.22 6.41 -9.73
CA HIS A 38 29.32 7.56 -9.84
C HIS A 38 28.61 7.64 -11.20
N ALA A 39 28.82 6.66 -12.08
CA ALA A 39 28.16 6.61 -13.37
C ALA A 39 26.64 6.57 -13.19
N GLY A 40 25.94 7.49 -13.84
CA GLY A 40 24.48 7.55 -13.83
C GLY A 40 23.94 8.15 -15.11
N LEU A 41 22.65 7.93 -15.35
CA LEU A 41 21.97 8.42 -16.55
C LEU A 41 21.69 9.92 -16.42
N ASN A 42 22.23 10.72 -17.33
CA ASN A 42 21.78 12.09 -17.55
C ASN A 42 20.69 12.10 -18.62
N VAL A 43 19.44 12.32 -18.21
CA VAL A 43 18.27 12.30 -19.12
C VAL A 43 18.22 13.47 -20.10
N PHE A 44 19.00 14.54 -19.87
CA PHE A 44 19.03 15.70 -20.77
C PHE A 44 20.02 15.52 -21.91
N THR A 45 21.16 14.87 -21.65
CA THR A 45 22.17 14.52 -22.66
C THR A 45 21.94 13.14 -23.26
N SER A 46 21.16 12.29 -22.58
CA SER A 46 20.95 10.88 -22.92
C SER A 46 22.21 10.03 -22.81
N GLU A 47 23.19 10.47 -22.02
CA GLU A 47 24.48 9.80 -21.84
C GLU A 47 24.67 9.35 -20.38
N VAL A 48 25.53 8.35 -20.19
CA VAL A 48 26.03 7.96 -18.87
C VAL A 48 27.18 8.88 -18.49
N GLU A 49 27.04 9.57 -17.38
CA GLU A 49 27.98 10.60 -16.91
C GLU A 49 28.26 10.41 -15.42
N ASP A 50 29.32 11.05 -14.91
CA ASP A 50 29.56 11.12 -13.47
C ASP A 50 28.50 12.04 -12.82
N THR A 51 27.63 11.43 -12.02
CA THR A 51 26.54 12.15 -11.33
C THR A 51 27.03 13.10 -10.25
N PHE A 52 28.20 12.83 -9.66
CA PHE A 52 28.79 13.70 -8.66
C PHE A 52 29.35 14.97 -9.31
N GLU A 53 30.06 14.83 -10.43
CA GLU A 53 30.60 15.98 -11.19
C GLU A 53 29.49 16.85 -11.80
N THR A 54 28.38 16.24 -12.23
CA THR A 54 27.20 16.95 -12.76
C THR A 54 26.32 17.57 -11.66
N GLY A 55 26.63 17.31 -10.38
CA GLY A 55 25.94 17.89 -9.23
C GLY A 55 24.63 17.21 -8.86
N VAL A 56 24.36 16.02 -9.40
CA VAL A 56 23.19 15.20 -9.07
C VAL A 56 23.49 14.38 -7.83
N VAL A 57 23.24 14.98 -6.66
CA VAL A 57 23.50 14.35 -5.36
C VAL A 57 22.22 14.18 -4.55
N GLU A 58 22.15 13.08 -3.79
CA GLU A 58 21.03 12.77 -2.90
C GLU A 58 21.55 12.41 -1.49
N PRO A 59 20.79 12.71 -0.42
CA PRO A 59 21.17 12.29 0.92
C PRO A 59 21.20 10.76 1.04
N ALA A 60 22.29 10.20 1.55
CA ALA A 60 22.46 8.75 1.75
C ALA A 60 21.29 8.13 2.52
N HIS A 61 20.81 8.82 3.56
CA HIS A 61 19.68 8.37 4.38
C HIS A 61 18.40 8.13 3.56
N SER A 62 18.15 8.93 2.51
CA SER A 62 16.99 8.74 1.65
C SER A 62 17.04 7.40 0.91
N LYS A 63 18.22 7.04 0.36
CA LYS A 63 18.42 5.77 -0.36
C LYS A 63 18.41 4.57 0.59
N GLU A 64 19.04 4.68 1.75
CA GLU A 64 19.02 3.65 2.80
C GLU A 64 17.59 3.34 3.23
N GLN A 65 16.80 4.38 3.52
CA GLN A 65 15.42 4.21 3.95
C GLN A 65 14.55 3.61 2.85
N ALA A 66 14.74 4.02 1.60
CA ALA A 66 14.01 3.48 0.46
C ALA A 66 14.28 1.97 0.30
N LEU A 67 15.55 1.55 0.36
CA LEU A 67 15.92 0.14 0.27
C LEU A 67 15.42 -0.68 1.46
N SER A 68 15.55 -0.18 2.69
CA SER A 68 15.07 -0.87 3.90
C SER A 68 13.55 -1.04 3.85
N SER A 69 12.82 0.03 3.57
CA SER A 69 11.35 0.02 3.57
C SER A 69 10.80 -0.89 2.47
N ALA A 70 11.38 -0.84 1.26
CA ALA A 70 10.96 -1.72 0.16
C ALA A 70 11.24 -3.20 0.49
N THR A 71 12.37 -3.49 1.12
CA THR A 71 12.74 -4.85 1.53
C THR A 71 11.81 -5.38 2.62
N GLU A 72 11.47 -4.57 3.60
CA GLU A 72 10.50 -4.92 4.64
C GLU A 72 9.11 -5.17 4.06
N ALA A 73 8.63 -4.28 3.19
CA ALA A 73 7.34 -4.44 2.52
C ALA A 73 7.29 -5.73 1.68
N ALA A 74 8.33 -6.01 0.88
CA ALA A 74 8.43 -7.25 0.11
C ALA A 74 8.40 -8.48 1.02
N ASN A 75 9.16 -8.45 2.13
CA ASN A 75 9.17 -9.55 3.11
C ASN A 75 7.81 -9.76 3.78
N LEU A 76 7.04 -8.69 4.05
CA LEU A 76 5.70 -8.80 4.62
C LEU A 76 4.75 -9.47 3.62
N VAL A 77 4.76 -9.02 2.36
CA VAL A 77 3.88 -9.56 1.31
C VAL A 77 4.22 -11.02 1.01
N LEU A 78 5.51 -11.35 0.85
CA LEU A 78 5.95 -12.72 0.53
C LEU A 78 5.67 -13.74 1.64
N LYS A 79 5.43 -13.29 2.88
CA LYS A 79 5.08 -14.16 4.01
C LYS A 79 3.58 -14.47 4.10
N ILE A 80 2.74 -13.77 3.34
CA ILE A 80 1.30 -14.05 3.32
C ILE A 80 1.09 -15.32 2.50
N ASP A 81 0.60 -16.37 3.17
CA ASP A 81 0.23 -17.64 2.52
C ASP A 81 -1.27 -17.68 2.15
N ASP A 82 -2.11 -17.02 2.95
CA ASP A 82 -3.56 -16.95 2.73
C ASP A 82 -4.16 -15.63 3.24
N ILE A 83 -5.25 -15.18 2.61
CA ILE A 83 -6.01 -13.99 3.00
C ILE A 83 -7.46 -14.40 3.24
N ILE A 84 -7.86 -14.41 4.51
CA ILE A 84 -9.25 -14.64 4.90
C ILE A 84 -9.96 -13.29 4.97
N ALA A 85 -10.78 -12.99 3.96
CA ALA A 85 -11.65 -11.83 3.98
C ALA A 85 -12.88 -12.12 4.87
N ALA A 86 -13.15 -11.23 5.82
CA ALA A 86 -14.43 -11.23 6.52
C ALA A 86 -15.44 -10.46 5.67
N ASP A 87 -16.64 -11.01 5.51
CA ASP A 87 -17.78 -10.29 4.94
C ASP A 87 -18.16 -9.11 5.86
N GLU A 88 -18.85 -8.11 5.31
CA GLU A 88 -19.37 -7.03 6.16
C GLU A 88 -20.28 -7.66 7.23
N LEU A 89 -19.95 -7.43 8.50
CA LEU A 89 -20.81 -7.81 9.61
C LEU A 89 -22.13 -7.06 9.43
N SER A 90 -23.12 -7.76 8.87
CA SER A 90 -24.51 -7.32 8.86
C SER A 90 -24.88 -7.01 10.32
N THR A 91 -24.99 -5.73 10.63
CA THR A 91 -25.57 -5.22 11.89
C THR A 91 -27.10 -5.20 11.81
N SER A 92 -27.69 -6.06 10.96
CA SER A 92 -29.12 -6.25 10.85
C SER A 92 -29.50 -7.62 11.40
N GLY A 93 -30.10 -7.63 12.59
CA GLY A 93 -30.97 -8.70 13.04
C GLY A 93 -30.47 -9.48 14.25
N ASP A 94 -30.42 -8.84 15.42
CA ASP A 94 -30.83 -9.46 16.69
C ASP A 94 -31.30 -8.33 17.63
N ASP A 95 -32.36 -7.63 17.21
CA ASP A 95 -33.37 -7.22 18.19
C ASP A 95 -34.14 -8.50 18.55
N GLU A 96 -33.51 -9.38 19.34
CA GLU A 96 -34.27 -10.33 20.15
C GLU A 96 -35.13 -9.47 21.08
N GLU A 97 -36.39 -9.27 20.70
CA GLU A 97 -37.46 -8.89 21.61
C GLU A 97 -37.38 -9.86 22.79
N GLY A 98 -36.76 -9.39 23.87
CA GLY A 98 -36.78 -10.05 25.16
C GLY A 98 -38.24 -10.23 25.56
N GLY A 99 -38.77 -11.43 25.32
CA GLY A 99 -40.08 -11.85 25.79
C GLY A 99 -40.13 -11.72 27.30
N ALA A 100 -40.80 -10.66 27.77
CA ALA A 100 -41.10 -10.50 29.18
C ALA A 100 -41.99 -11.67 29.65
N PRO A 101 -41.67 -12.36 30.76
CA PRO A 101 -42.54 -13.39 31.29
C PRO A 101 -43.69 -12.73 32.07
N GLY A 102 -44.74 -12.31 31.37
CA GLY A 102 -46.04 -12.01 31.98
C GLY A 102 -46.95 -13.22 31.74
N GLY A 103 -47.44 -13.98 32.71
CA GLY A 103 -47.87 -13.59 34.05
C GLY A 103 -49.39 -13.61 34.09
N GLY A 104 -49.98 -14.77 34.43
CA GLY A 104 -51.29 -14.87 35.09
C GLY A 104 -52.55 -14.68 34.23
N MET A 105 -53.27 -15.79 34.02
CA MET A 105 -54.67 -15.81 33.60
C MET A 105 -55.60 -15.43 34.78
N GLY A 106 -56.48 -14.47 34.56
CA GLY A 106 -57.59 -14.08 35.44
C GLY A 106 -57.98 -12.64 35.12
N GLY A 107 -59.23 -12.24 34.91
CA GLY A 107 -60.53 -12.82 35.21
C GLY A 107 -61.45 -11.62 35.41
N MET A 108 -62.39 -11.43 34.48
CA MET A 108 -63.71 -10.80 34.62
C MET A 108 -63.95 -9.61 35.59
N GLY A 109 -64.45 -8.50 35.02
CA GLY A 109 -65.24 -7.46 35.69
C GLY A 109 -64.47 -6.15 35.90
N GLY A 110 -65.00 -4.96 35.67
CA GLY A 110 -66.30 -4.49 35.22
C GLY A 110 -66.33 -2.96 35.34
N MET A 111 -67.20 -2.33 34.54
CA MET A 111 -67.96 -1.13 34.86
C MET A 111 -67.28 0.26 34.97
N GLY A 112 -67.80 1.19 34.13
CA GLY A 112 -67.88 2.64 34.36
C GLY A 112 -66.62 3.41 33.91
N GLY A 113 -66.66 4.39 33.01
CA GLY A 113 -67.68 5.41 32.78
C GLY A 113 -67.11 6.78 33.18
N MET A 114 -67.40 7.82 32.40
CA MET A 114 -67.05 9.26 32.59
C MET A 114 -65.61 9.62 32.18
N GLY A 115 -65.38 10.37 31.08
CA GLY A 115 -65.74 11.77 30.82
C GLY A 115 -64.41 12.54 30.77
N GLY A 116 -63.98 13.21 29.68
CA GLY A 116 -64.61 14.34 29.02
C GLY A 116 -63.86 15.62 29.39
N ALA A 117 -63.16 16.22 28.41
CA ALA A 117 -62.71 17.62 28.30
C ALA A 117 -61.86 18.25 29.42
N MET A 118 -60.63 18.66 29.07
CA MET A 118 -60.19 20.06 28.83
C MET A 118 -58.67 20.11 28.66
#